data_AF-A0A317Z813-F1
#
_entry.id   AF-A0A317Z813-F1
#
_cell.length_a   1.000
_cell.length_b   1.000
_cell.length_c   1.000
_cell.angle_alpha   90.00
_cell.angle_beta   90.00
_cell.angle_gamma   90.00
#
_symmetry.space_group_name_H-M   'P 1'
#
loop_
_entity.id
_entity.type
_entity.pdbx_description
1 polymer ?
#
loop_
_entity_poly.entity_id
_entity_poly.type
_entity_poly.pdbx_seq_one_letter_code
_entity_poly.pdbx_strand_id
1 'polypeptide(L)'
;MEFVSLVVVIVAAMITPILIHRLKISFLPVVVAEILMGIIIGNSFLNLVHRDEMLNILSTLGFIFLMFLSGLEIDFSAFKKDKGKEKKDEEQQSPSHFKLALSVFMLIMILSIILAYAFQWMGLIDDVLLMVIIISTISLGVVVPTLKEMNLMSTTIGQLILLVAVLADLATMLLLTVYGAIHASGGGTIWLIGILVVFTIVFYFLGGLFKKAPFLEKLMAGTTQIGIRAV
;
A
#
# COMPACT_ATOMS: atom_id res chain seq x y z
N MET A 1 18.13 10.88 -27.21
CA MET A 1 17.03 11.56 -26.50
C MET A 1 16.65 10.81 -25.22
N GLU A 2 16.63 9.47 -25.21
CA GLU A 2 16.26 8.67 -24.02
C GLU A 2 17.09 8.99 -22.76
N PHE A 3 18.42 9.07 -22.87
CA PHE A 3 19.26 9.39 -21.71
C PHE A 3 19.10 10.83 -21.18
N VAL A 4 18.63 11.77 -22.00
CA VAL A 4 18.47 13.18 -21.58
C VAL A 4 17.33 13.28 -20.57
N SER A 5 16.21 12.61 -20.85
CA SER A 5 15.07 12.53 -19.94
C SER A 5 15.48 11.96 -18.58
N LEU A 6 16.28 10.87 -18.59
CA LEU A 6 16.81 10.26 -17.36
C LEU A 6 17.66 11.24 -16.54
N VAL A 7 18.62 11.90 -17.20
CA VAL A 7 19.51 12.86 -16.52
C VAL A 7 18.72 14.01 -15.92
N VAL A 8 17.75 14.56 -16.66
CA VAL A 8 16.89 15.64 -16.18
C VAL A 8 16.08 15.19 -14.96
N VAL A 9 15.50 13.98 -14.98
CA VAL A 9 14.76 13.44 -13.84
C VAL A 9 15.65 13.25 -12.62
N ILE A 10 16.85 12.67 -12.78
CA ILE A 10 17.78 12.46 -11.66
C ILE A 10 18.23 13.80 -11.06
N VAL A 11 18.59 14.76 -11.91
CA VAL A 11 19.00 16.10 -11.46
C VAL A 11 17.85 16.81 -10.75
N ALA A 12 16.63 16.73 -11.30
CA ALA A 12 15.45 17.30 -10.67
C ALA A 12 15.15 16.63 -9.31
N ALA A 13 15.22 15.30 -9.23
CA ALA A 13 15.02 14.55 -7.99
C ALA A 13 16.09 14.88 -6.94
N MET A 14 17.34 15.16 -7.33
CA MET A 14 18.37 15.62 -6.40
C MET A 14 18.18 17.07 -5.94
N ILE A 15 17.76 17.96 -6.84
CA ILE A 15 17.59 19.40 -6.53
C ILE A 15 16.36 19.64 -5.66
N THR A 16 15.27 18.89 -5.88
CA THR A 16 13.99 19.06 -5.20
C THR A 16 14.11 19.06 -3.66
N PRO A 17 14.70 18.05 -3.00
CA PRO A 17 14.85 18.04 -1.54
C PRO A 17 15.72 19.22 -1.05
N ILE A 18 16.78 19.57 -1.78
CA ILE A 18 17.65 20.71 -1.45
C ILE A 18 16.84 22.01 -1.47
N LEU A 19 15.99 22.19 -2.49
CA LEU A 19 15.15 23.37 -2.64
C LEU A 19 14.10 23.46 -1.53
N ILE A 20 13.40 22.36 -1.23
CA ILE A 20 12.40 22.29 -0.16
C ILE A 20 13.00 22.63 1.20
N HIS A 21 14.14 22.02 1.54
CA HIS A 21 14.84 22.29 2.79
C HIS A 21 15.37 23.73 2.86
N ARG A 22 15.93 24.25 1.76
CA ARG A 22 16.45 25.63 1.71
C ARG A 22 15.35 26.68 1.83
N LEU A 23 14.18 26.42 1.25
CA LEU A 23 13.00 27.29 1.33
C LEU A 23 12.20 27.10 2.63
N LYS A 24 12.61 26.18 3.52
CA LYS A 24 11.95 25.88 4.79
C LYS A 24 10.46 25.54 4.64
N ILE A 25 10.11 24.85 3.55
CA ILE A 25 8.74 24.41 3.30
C ILE A 25 8.50 23.17 4.16
N SER A 26 8.00 23.36 5.39
CA SER A 26 7.82 22.27 6.36
C SER A 26 6.47 21.55 6.25
N PHE A 27 5.51 22.07 5.49
CA PHE A 27 4.17 21.48 5.37
C PHE A 27 4.08 20.41 4.28
N LEU A 28 5.07 20.33 3.39
CA LEU A 28 5.01 19.52 2.18
C LEU A 28 6.14 18.45 2.23
N PRO A 29 5.79 17.15 2.28
CA PRO A 29 6.79 16.08 2.22
C PRO A 29 7.60 16.15 0.92
N VAL A 30 8.89 15.83 0.98
CA VAL A 30 9.79 15.85 -0.19
C VAL A 30 9.21 15.02 -1.34
N VAL A 31 8.61 13.87 -1.04
CA VAL A 31 8.00 12.98 -2.04
C VAL A 31 6.90 13.68 -2.85
N VAL A 32 6.09 14.51 -2.20
CA VAL A 32 5.06 15.30 -2.88
C VAL A 32 5.72 16.36 -3.77
N ALA A 33 6.82 16.97 -3.31
CA ALA A 33 7.57 17.93 -4.11
C ALA A 33 8.19 17.29 -5.34
N GLU A 34 8.69 16.06 -5.23
CA GLU A 34 9.24 15.29 -6.35
C GLU A 34 8.17 14.99 -7.40
N ILE A 35 6.95 14.64 -6.99
CA ILE A 35 5.81 14.46 -7.88
C ILE A 35 5.48 15.79 -8.59
N LEU A 36 5.39 16.90 -7.85
CA LEU A 36 5.13 18.22 -8.42
C LEU A 36 6.23 18.63 -9.42
N MET A 37 7.49 18.38 -9.09
CA MET A 37 8.61 18.64 -9.99
C MET A 37 8.51 17.79 -11.26
N GLY A 38 8.13 16.52 -11.14
CA GLY A 38 7.84 15.63 -12.26
C GLY A 38 6.74 16.17 -13.19
N ILE A 39 5.67 16.74 -12.62
CA ILE A 39 4.58 17.39 -13.38
C ILE A 39 5.11 18.63 -14.13
N ILE A 40 5.96 19.44 -13.48
CA ILE A 40 6.54 20.65 -14.07
C ILE A 40 7.48 20.31 -15.24
N ILE A 41 8.41 19.36 -15.07
CA ILE A 41 9.39 19.02 -16.11
C ILE A 41 8.83 18.10 -17.21
N GLY A 42 7.77 17.36 -16.90
CA GLY A 42 7.12 16.45 -17.83
C GLY A 42 6.26 17.15 -18.89
N ASN A 43 5.54 16.34 -19.65
CA ASN A 43 4.68 16.79 -20.76
C ASN A 43 3.54 17.73 -20.34
N SER A 44 3.21 17.79 -19.04
CA SER A 44 2.13 18.64 -18.53
C SER A 44 2.47 20.14 -18.54
N PHE A 45 3.75 20.52 -18.54
CA PHE A 45 4.14 21.93 -18.49
C PHE A 45 5.34 22.26 -19.39
N LEU A 46 6.57 21.86 -19.03
CA LEU A 46 7.77 22.22 -19.80
C LEU A 46 8.05 21.28 -20.98
N ASN A 47 7.44 20.09 -21.00
CA ASN A 47 7.62 19.07 -22.04
C ASN A 47 9.10 18.71 -22.30
N LEU A 48 9.92 18.75 -21.24
CA LEU A 48 11.36 18.45 -21.31
C LEU A 48 11.63 16.94 -21.18
N VAL A 49 10.78 16.24 -20.43
CA VAL A 49 10.93 14.81 -20.13
C VAL A 49 9.79 14.03 -20.76
N HIS A 50 10.16 13.10 -21.65
CA HIS A 50 9.21 12.17 -22.25
C HIS A 50 9.38 10.78 -21.64
N ARG A 51 8.28 10.03 -21.53
CA ARG A 51 8.34 8.63 -21.10
C ARG A 51 9.06 7.81 -22.17
N ASP A 52 10.20 7.23 -21.81
CA ASP A 52 10.92 6.22 -22.58
C ASP A 52 10.96 4.88 -21.82
N GLU A 53 11.41 3.82 -22.50
CA GLU A 53 11.44 2.47 -21.92
C GLU A 53 12.36 2.39 -20.69
N MET A 54 13.50 3.10 -20.70
CA MET A 54 14.45 3.08 -19.60
C MET A 54 13.88 3.73 -18.35
N LEU A 55 13.26 4.91 -18.48
CA LEU A 55 12.55 5.59 -17.40
C LEU A 55 11.42 4.72 -16.85
N ASN A 56 10.71 3.99 -17.69
CA ASN A 56 9.64 3.10 -17.24
C ASN A 56 10.18 1.92 -16.42
N ILE A 57 11.27 1.30 -16.87
CA ILE A 57 11.97 0.24 -16.12
C ILE A 57 12.47 0.78 -14.78
N LEU A 58 13.15 1.93 -14.77
CA LEU A 58 13.69 2.51 -13.54
C LEU A 58 12.59 2.92 -12.55
N SER A 59 11.49 3.52 -13.05
CA SER A 59 10.33 3.86 -12.23
C SER A 59 9.68 2.62 -11.62
N THR A 60 9.55 1.54 -12.39
CA THR A 60 8.96 0.28 -11.92
C THR A 60 9.85 -0.38 -10.89
N LEU A 61 11.16 -0.45 -11.14
CA LEU A 61 12.13 -0.98 -10.18
C LEU A 61 12.15 -0.17 -8.88
N GLY A 62 12.22 1.15 -8.98
CA GLY A 62 12.21 2.04 -7.81
C GLY A 62 10.94 1.85 -6.98
N PHE A 63 9.78 1.78 -7.63
CA PHE A 63 8.51 1.49 -6.97
C PHE A 63 8.52 0.12 -6.26
N ILE A 64 8.98 -0.94 -6.92
CA ILE A 64 9.10 -2.28 -6.33
C ILE A 64 10.03 -2.26 -5.12
N PHE A 65 11.19 -1.60 -5.21
CA PHE A 65 12.12 -1.50 -4.10
C PHE A 65 11.53 -0.77 -2.89
N LEU A 66 10.80 0.33 -3.11
CA LEU A 66 10.12 1.07 -2.04
C LEU A 66 9.04 0.21 -1.36
N MET A 67 8.22 -0.48 -2.15
CA MET A 67 7.20 -1.39 -1.63
C MET A 67 7.83 -2.58 -0.88
N PHE A 68 8.92 -3.12 -1.38
CA PHE A 68 9.66 -4.20 -0.74
C PHE A 68 10.25 -3.74 0.62
N LEU A 69 10.92 -2.59 0.65
CA LEU A 69 11.42 -2.00 1.89
C LEU A 69 10.30 -1.74 2.89
N SER A 70 9.15 -1.25 2.42
CA SER A 70 7.96 -1.13 3.28
C SER A 70 7.56 -2.46 3.89
N GLY A 71 7.52 -3.52 3.08
CA GLY A 71 7.13 -4.84 3.53
C GLY A 71 8.04 -5.38 4.62
N LEU A 72 9.34 -5.09 4.56
CA LEU A 72 10.31 -5.45 5.59
C LEU A 72 10.17 -4.65 6.89
N GLU A 73 9.69 -3.41 6.81
CA GLU A 73 9.54 -2.50 7.95
C GLU A 73 8.20 -2.70 8.70
N ILE A 74 7.24 -3.41 8.10
CA ILE A 74 5.96 -3.72 8.75
C ILE A 74 6.18 -4.84 9.77
N ASP A 75 6.08 -4.50 11.06
CA ASP A 75 6.15 -5.49 12.13
C ASP A 75 4.77 -6.13 12.35
N PHE A 76 4.52 -7.25 11.66
CA PHE A 76 3.30 -8.02 11.84
C PHE A 76 3.16 -8.65 13.24
N SER A 77 4.25 -8.74 14.00
CA SER A 77 4.28 -9.29 15.36
C SER A 77 3.60 -8.36 16.35
N ALA A 78 3.74 -7.04 16.17
CA ALA A 78 3.02 -6.01 16.95
C ALA A 78 1.49 -6.14 16.84
N PHE A 79 0.99 -6.89 15.84
CA PHE A 79 -0.45 -7.05 15.59
C PHE A 79 -1.02 -8.38 16.07
N LYS A 80 -0.19 -9.35 16.49
CA LYS A 80 -0.69 -10.57 17.11
C LYS A 80 -1.21 -10.23 18.50
N LYS A 81 -2.52 -10.38 18.69
CA LYS A 81 -3.16 -10.32 20.02
C LYS A 81 -2.41 -11.26 20.95
N ASP A 82 -1.69 -10.72 21.93
CA ASP A 82 -1.06 -11.51 22.98
C ASP A 82 -2.20 -12.25 23.70
N LYS A 83 -2.35 -13.53 23.39
CA LYS A 83 -3.38 -14.39 24.00
C LYS A 83 -2.93 -14.92 25.37
N GLY A 84 -1.76 -14.49 25.88
CA GLY A 84 -1.07 -15.17 26.96
C GLY A 84 -0.88 -14.42 28.28
N LYS A 85 -1.22 -13.13 28.41
CA LYS A 85 -1.02 -12.42 29.69
C LYS A 85 -2.34 -12.11 30.39
N GLU A 86 -2.76 -13.07 31.20
CA GLU A 86 -3.68 -12.79 32.32
C GLU A 86 -3.04 -11.78 33.26
N LYS A 87 -3.77 -10.67 33.45
CA LYS A 87 -3.85 -9.81 34.64
C LYS A 87 -2.53 -9.35 35.29
N LYS A 88 -2.30 -8.03 35.21
CA LYS A 88 -2.34 -7.16 36.38
C LYS A 88 -2.50 -5.69 35.95
N ASP A 89 -3.48 -5.08 36.60
CA ASP A 89 -3.65 -3.66 36.90
C ASP A 89 -3.97 -2.70 35.74
N GLU A 90 -5.18 -2.15 35.85
CA GLU A 90 -5.68 -0.86 35.36
C GLU A 90 -4.72 -0.04 34.47
N GLU A 91 -4.81 -0.20 33.15
CA GLU A 91 -4.67 0.90 32.20
C GLU A 91 -5.03 0.45 30.77
N GLN A 92 -6.13 1.02 30.28
CA GLN A 92 -6.52 1.18 28.88
C GLN A 92 -6.39 -0.04 27.94
N GLN A 93 -7.53 -0.70 27.77
CA GLN A 93 -7.82 -1.61 26.66
C GLN A 93 -7.58 -0.91 25.31
N SER A 94 -6.34 -0.91 24.81
CA SER A 94 -6.07 -0.51 23.45
C SER A 94 -6.72 -1.56 22.54
N PRO A 95 -7.70 -1.21 21.69
CA PRO A 95 -8.21 -2.16 20.72
C PRO A 95 -7.02 -2.68 19.91
N SER A 96 -6.96 -3.99 19.67
CA SER A 96 -5.95 -4.61 18.80
C SER A 96 -5.83 -3.75 17.54
N HIS A 97 -4.62 -3.30 17.22
CA HIS A 97 -4.34 -2.34 16.12
C HIS A 97 -5.05 -2.71 14.81
N PHE A 98 -5.24 -4.01 14.56
CA PHE A 98 -6.03 -4.53 13.44
C PHE A 98 -7.51 -4.12 13.46
N LYS A 99 -8.20 -4.20 14.61
CA LYS A 99 -9.60 -3.75 14.73
C LYS A 99 -9.73 -2.26 14.49
N LEU A 100 -8.75 -1.49 14.99
CA LEU A 100 -8.74 -0.05 14.79
C LEU A 100 -8.49 0.28 13.31
N ALA A 101 -7.53 -0.38 12.66
CA ALA A 101 -7.29 -0.24 11.22
C ALA A 101 -8.53 -0.59 10.39
N LEU A 102 -9.22 -1.69 10.71
CA LEU A 102 -10.46 -2.08 10.04
C LEU A 102 -11.57 -1.04 10.23
N SER A 103 -11.69 -0.47 11.44
CA SER A 103 -12.66 0.60 11.70
C SER A 103 -12.36 1.86 10.90
N VAL A 104 -11.08 2.26 10.80
CA VAL A 104 -10.67 3.42 9.99
C VAL A 104 -10.92 3.14 8.50
N PHE A 105 -10.58 1.95 8.02
CA PHE A 105 -10.84 1.57 6.63
C PHE A 105 -12.34 1.58 6.29
N MET A 106 -13.19 1.03 7.17
CA MET A 106 -14.65 1.09 7.00
C MET A 106 -15.17 2.54 6.95
N LEU A 107 -14.61 3.43 7.77
CA LEU A 107 -14.94 4.85 7.71
C LEU A 107 -14.55 5.48 6.36
N ILE A 108 -13.35 5.18 5.85
CA ILE A 108 -12.89 5.64 4.53
C ILE A 108 -13.82 5.12 3.43
N MET A 109 -14.24 3.86 3.48
CA MET A 109 -15.17 3.26 2.53
C MET A 109 -16.53 3.97 2.54
N ILE A 110 -17.11 4.19 3.72
CA ILE A 110 -18.39 4.91 3.86
C ILE A 110 -18.26 6.33 3.30
N LEU A 111 -17.18 7.04 3.65
CA LEU A 111 -16.94 8.39 3.17
C LEU A 111 -16.76 8.42 1.64
N SER A 112 -16.07 7.44 1.08
CA SER A 112 -15.88 7.28 -0.38
C SER A 112 -17.20 7.08 -1.11
N ILE A 113 -18.12 6.29 -0.55
CA ILE A 113 -19.48 6.08 -1.08
C ILE A 113 -20.26 7.40 -1.06
N ILE A 114 -20.26 8.11 0.07
CA ILE A 114 -20.95 9.40 0.21
C ILE A 114 -20.44 10.40 -0.82
N LEU A 115 -19.11 10.54 -0.96
CA LEU A 115 -18.50 11.45 -1.94
C LEU A 115 -18.81 11.05 -3.38
N ALA A 116 -18.77 9.76 -3.71
CA ALA A 116 -19.06 9.28 -5.06
C ALA A 116 -20.51 9.61 -5.47
N TYR A 117 -21.49 9.39 -4.59
CA TYR A 117 -22.87 9.79 -4.84
C TYR A 117 -23.05 11.31 -4.91
N ALA A 118 -22.33 12.07 -4.08
CA ALA A 118 -22.36 13.52 -4.14
C ALA A 118 -21.86 14.04 -5.51
N PHE A 119 -20.78 13.49 -6.04
CA PHE A 119 -20.28 13.86 -7.36
C PHE A 119 -21.18 13.41 -8.51
N GLN A 120 -21.83 12.25 -8.39
CA GLN A 120 -22.85 11.84 -9.35
C GLN A 120 -24.02 12.84 -9.37
N TRP A 121 -24.49 13.26 -8.20
CA TRP A 121 -25.60 14.21 -8.10
C TRP A 121 -25.26 15.59 -8.68
N MET A 122 -23.99 16.01 -8.58
CA MET A 122 -23.48 17.22 -9.24
C MET A 122 -23.27 17.05 -10.76
N GLY A 123 -23.48 15.86 -11.31
CA GLY A 123 -23.30 15.57 -12.74
C GLY A 123 -21.84 15.52 -13.20
N LEU A 124 -20.88 15.34 -12.29
CA LEU A 124 -19.46 15.26 -12.63
C LEU A 124 -19.05 13.86 -13.12
N ILE A 125 -19.81 12.82 -12.74
CA ILE A 125 -19.44 11.42 -12.95
C ILE A 125 -20.69 10.57 -13.17
N ASP A 126 -20.62 9.64 -14.11
CA ASP A 126 -21.69 8.68 -14.38
C ASP A 126 -21.53 7.37 -13.58
N ASP A 127 -20.29 6.90 -13.40
CA ASP A 127 -19.97 5.63 -12.75
C ASP A 127 -19.59 5.80 -11.27
N VAL A 128 -20.57 5.57 -10.40
CA VAL A 128 -20.39 5.65 -8.94
C VAL A 128 -19.43 4.59 -8.43
N LEU A 129 -19.50 3.36 -8.94
CA LEU A 129 -18.71 2.25 -8.41
C LEU A 129 -17.23 2.46 -8.69
N LEU A 130 -16.89 2.90 -9.90
CA LEU A 130 -15.53 3.27 -10.25
C LEU A 130 -15.02 4.42 -9.37
N MET A 131 -15.85 5.43 -9.12
CA MET A 131 -15.47 6.56 -8.27
C MET A 131 -15.22 6.15 -6.81
N VAL A 132 -16.04 5.26 -6.25
CA VAL A 132 -15.82 4.71 -4.91
C VAL A 132 -14.45 4.03 -4.83
N ILE A 133 -14.09 3.22 -5.82
CA ILE A 133 -12.80 2.53 -5.88
C ILE A 133 -11.64 3.54 -5.94
N ILE A 134 -11.76 4.56 -6.78
CA ILE A 134 -10.73 5.60 -6.91
C ILE A 134 -10.52 6.35 -5.58
N ILE A 135 -11.59 6.80 -4.93
CA ILE A 135 -11.50 7.60 -3.69
C ILE A 135 -11.02 6.75 -2.50
N SER A 136 -11.40 5.47 -2.44
CA SER A 136 -11.04 4.59 -1.32
C SER A 136 -9.61 4.01 -1.42
N THR A 137 -8.94 4.15 -2.57
CA THR A 137 -7.59 3.61 -2.79
C THR A 137 -6.53 4.45 -2.08
N ILE A 138 -5.62 3.79 -1.36
CA ILE A 138 -4.49 4.43 -0.67
C ILE A 138 -3.19 3.92 -1.29
N SER A 139 -2.36 4.82 -1.83
CA SER A 139 -1.09 4.42 -2.45
C SER A 139 0.02 4.24 -1.42
N LEU A 140 0.39 2.99 -1.14
CA LEU A 140 1.59 2.66 -0.35
C LEU A 140 2.87 3.29 -0.93
N GLY A 141 2.92 3.51 -2.26
CA GLY A 141 4.07 4.10 -2.94
C GLY A 141 4.38 5.54 -2.51
N VAL A 142 3.39 6.28 -1.98
CA VAL A 142 3.57 7.64 -1.46
C VAL A 142 3.62 7.65 0.07
N VAL A 143 2.79 6.82 0.71
CA VAL A 143 2.70 6.75 2.17
C VAL A 143 4.03 6.31 2.80
N VAL A 144 4.68 5.29 2.22
CA VAL A 144 5.90 4.70 2.81
C VAL A 144 7.07 5.68 2.80
N PRO A 145 7.43 6.30 1.65
CA PRO A 145 8.50 7.30 1.64
C PRO A 145 8.19 8.49 2.57
N THR A 146 6.92 8.90 2.66
CA THR A 146 6.49 10.00 3.54
C THR A 146 6.67 9.65 5.02
N LEU A 147 6.20 8.46 5.46
CA LEU A 147 6.37 8.01 6.84
C LEU A 147 7.84 7.81 7.20
N LYS A 148 8.66 7.35 6.24
CA LYS A 148 10.11 7.19 6.41
C LYS A 148 10.82 8.54 6.56
N GLU A 149 10.49 9.51 5.71
CA GLU A 149 11.00 10.89 5.79
C GLU A 149 10.68 11.54 7.14
N MET A 150 9.46 11.32 7.65
CA MET A 150 9.02 11.83 8.94
C MET A 150 9.51 11.02 10.15
N ASN A 151 10.29 9.95 9.96
CA ASN A 151 10.72 9.02 11.00
C ASN A 151 9.56 8.39 11.81
N LEU A 152 8.41 8.16 11.16
CA LEU A 152 7.21 7.62 11.80
C LEU A 152 7.00 6.12 11.58
N MET A 153 7.83 5.46 10.75
CA MET A 153 7.66 4.05 10.35
C MET A 153 7.51 3.07 11.52
N SER A 154 8.30 3.22 12.58
CA SER A 154 8.29 2.34 13.75
C SER A 154 7.29 2.76 14.84
N THR A 155 6.57 3.87 14.65
CA THR A 155 5.60 4.36 15.64
C THR A 155 4.27 3.63 15.51
N THR A 156 3.49 3.60 16.60
CA THR A 156 2.14 3.01 16.60
C THR A 156 1.22 3.62 15.54
N ILE A 157 1.32 4.94 15.32
CA ILE A 157 0.52 5.65 14.31
C ILE A 157 1.00 5.30 12.89
N GLY A 158 2.32 5.25 12.66
CA GLY A 158 2.86 4.83 11.35
C GLY A 158 2.47 3.41 10.99
N GLN A 159 2.60 2.47 11.92
CA GLN A 159 2.18 1.08 11.76
C GLN A 159 0.67 0.95 11.50
N LEU A 160 -0.15 1.77 12.16
CA LEU A 160 -1.59 1.84 11.89
C LEU A 160 -1.89 2.32 10.46
N ILE A 161 -1.23 3.40 10.01
CA ILE A 161 -1.41 3.96 8.66
C ILE A 161 -1.00 2.93 7.60
N LEU A 162 0.14 2.26 7.80
CA LEU A 162 0.60 1.18 6.90
C LEU A 162 -0.42 0.04 6.83
N LEU A 163 -0.98 -0.36 7.97
CA LEU A 163 -1.98 -1.43 8.01
C LEU A 163 -3.28 -1.04 7.29
N VAL A 164 -3.76 0.19 7.50
CA VAL A 164 -4.93 0.72 6.78
C VAL A 164 -4.65 0.78 5.28
N ALA A 165 -3.46 1.21 4.87
CA ALA A 165 -3.07 1.29 3.46
C ALA A 165 -3.01 -0.09 2.79
N VAL A 166 -2.43 -1.10 3.45
CA VAL A 166 -2.42 -2.49 2.95
C VAL A 166 -3.84 -3.06 2.83
N LEU A 167 -4.70 -2.82 3.83
CA LEU A 167 -6.10 -3.25 3.77
C LEU A 167 -6.85 -2.58 2.63
N ALA A 168 -6.63 -1.28 2.43
CA ALA A 168 -7.23 -0.52 1.34
C ALA A 168 -6.78 -1.05 -0.02
N ASP A 169 -5.48 -1.25 -0.24
CA ASP A 169 -4.93 -1.74 -1.51
C ASP A 169 -5.50 -3.13 -1.88
N LEU A 170 -5.57 -4.05 -0.91
CA LEU A 170 -6.20 -5.36 -1.11
C LEU A 170 -7.70 -5.23 -1.45
N ALA A 171 -8.43 -4.44 -0.67
CA ALA A 171 -9.87 -4.30 -0.83
C ALA A 171 -10.25 -3.63 -2.15
N THR A 172 -9.55 -2.56 -2.55
CA THR A 172 -9.81 -1.86 -3.80
C THR A 172 -9.40 -2.67 -5.01
N MET A 173 -8.33 -3.47 -4.94
CA MET A 173 -7.97 -4.40 -6.00
C MET A 173 -9.04 -5.48 -6.21
N LEU A 174 -9.62 -6.01 -5.12
CA LEU A 174 -10.75 -6.93 -5.19
C LEU A 174 -12.00 -6.26 -5.79
N LEU A 175 -12.33 -5.04 -5.34
CA LEU A 175 -13.45 -4.27 -5.88
C LEU A 175 -13.27 -3.94 -7.36
N LEU A 176 -12.05 -3.59 -7.79
CA LEU A 176 -11.72 -3.32 -9.19
C LEU A 176 -11.87 -4.59 -10.05
N THR A 177 -11.50 -5.74 -9.50
CA THR A 177 -11.70 -7.04 -10.15
C THR A 177 -13.19 -7.33 -10.34
N VAL A 178 -14.01 -7.09 -9.31
CA VAL A 178 -15.48 -7.22 -9.39
C VAL A 178 -16.07 -6.23 -10.39
N TYR A 179 -15.62 -4.97 -10.35
CA TYR A 179 -16.03 -3.91 -11.27
C TYR A 179 -15.76 -4.31 -12.73
N GLY A 180 -14.54 -4.76 -13.02
CA GLY A 180 -14.15 -5.23 -14.35
C GLY A 180 -14.99 -6.42 -14.82
N ALA A 181 -15.44 -7.28 -13.91
CA ALA A 181 -16.30 -8.41 -14.26
C ALA A 181 -17.73 -8.03 -14.58
N ILE A 182 -18.28 -7.02 -13.91
CA ILE A 182 -19.63 -6.51 -14.19
C ILE A 182 -19.66 -5.76 -15.53
N HIS A 183 -18.59 -5.03 -15.86
CA HIS A 183 -18.53 -4.17 -17.06
C HIS A 183 -17.90 -4.83 -18.28
N ALA A 184 -17.28 -6.00 -18.13
CA ALA A 184 -16.74 -6.73 -19.28
C ALA A 184 -17.86 -7.35 -20.12
N SER A 185 -17.98 -6.91 -21.37
CA SER A 185 -18.94 -7.41 -22.36
C SER A 185 -18.57 -8.79 -22.96
N GLY A 186 -17.83 -9.63 -22.22
CA GLY A 186 -17.38 -10.94 -22.68
C GLY A 186 -17.15 -11.92 -21.52
N GLY A 187 -17.52 -13.19 -21.70
CA GLY A 187 -17.49 -14.24 -20.66
C GLY A 187 -16.11 -14.56 -20.05
N GLY A 188 -15.02 -13.97 -20.56
CA GLY A 188 -13.67 -14.15 -20.04
C GLY A 188 -13.49 -13.64 -18.60
N THR A 189 -14.20 -12.58 -18.19
CA THR A 189 -14.01 -12.01 -16.85
C THR A 189 -14.72 -12.79 -15.76
N ILE A 190 -15.81 -13.49 -16.10
CA ILE A 190 -16.47 -14.45 -15.21
C ILE A 190 -15.53 -15.63 -14.92
N TRP A 191 -14.75 -16.07 -15.92
CA TRP A 191 -13.72 -17.10 -15.74
C TRP A 191 -12.60 -16.63 -14.80
N LEU A 192 -12.15 -15.37 -14.94
CA LEU A 192 -11.11 -14.79 -14.08
C LEU A 192 -11.55 -14.67 -12.61
N ILE A 193 -12.81 -14.29 -12.33
CA ILE A 193 -13.33 -14.35 -10.95
C ILE A 193 -13.38 -15.80 -10.46
N GLY A 194 -13.87 -16.72 -11.29
CA GLY A 194 -13.92 -18.14 -10.96
C GLY A 194 -12.54 -18.67 -10.56
N ILE A 195 -11.49 -18.30 -11.30
CA ILE A 195 -10.13 -18.73 -10.98
C ILE A 195 -9.64 -18.12 -9.68
N LEU A 196 -9.92 -16.85 -9.40
CA LEU A 196 -9.52 -16.19 -8.15
C LEU A 196 -10.20 -16.83 -6.92
N VAL A 197 -11.49 -17.17 -7.03
CA VAL A 197 -12.23 -17.87 -5.97
C VAL A 197 -11.68 -19.27 -5.74
N VAL A 198 -11.46 -20.04 -6.82
CA VAL A 198 -10.85 -21.37 -6.73
C VAL A 198 -9.46 -21.29 -6.11
N PHE A 199 -8.64 -20.33 -6.54
CA PHE A 199 -7.30 -20.12 -6.01
C PHE A 199 -7.33 -19.79 -4.51
N THR A 200 -8.25 -18.92 -4.08
CA THR A 200 -8.45 -18.58 -2.67
C THR A 200 -8.84 -19.82 -1.84
N ILE A 201 -9.76 -20.64 -2.34
CA ILE A 201 -10.18 -21.88 -1.68
C ILE A 201 -9.01 -22.86 -1.60
N VAL A 202 -8.30 -23.09 -2.71
CA VAL A 202 -7.14 -23.97 -2.76
C VAL A 202 -6.07 -23.53 -1.77
N PHE A 203 -5.72 -22.24 -1.74
CA PHE A 203 -4.73 -21.72 -0.79
C PHE A 203 -5.20 -21.76 0.67
N TYR A 204 -6.49 -21.55 0.93
CA TYR A 204 -7.03 -21.73 2.28
C TYR A 204 -6.91 -23.18 2.76
N PHE A 205 -7.26 -24.14 1.89
CA PHE A 205 -7.13 -25.57 2.20
C PHE A 205 -5.66 -26.00 2.32
N LEU A 206 -4.80 -25.59 1.37
CA LEU A 206 -3.36 -25.83 1.43
C LEU A 206 -2.78 -25.23 2.70
N GLY A 207 -3.08 -23.98 3.02
CA GLY A 207 -2.63 -23.31 4.25
C GLY A 207 -3.07 -24.08 5.51
N GLY A 208 -4.31 -24.57 5.53
CA GLY A 208 -4.81 -25.44 6.60
C GLY A 208 -4.08 -26.79 6.70
N LEU A 209 -3.69 -27.37 5.57
CA LEU A 209 -2.97 -28.64 5.46
C LEU A 209 -1.49 -28.49 5.85
N PHE A 210 -0.82 -27.46 5.34
CA PHE A 210 0.57 -27.09 5.62
C PHE A 210 0.76 -26.71 7.09
N LYS A 211 -0.22 -26.04 7.72
CA LYS A 211 -0.20 -25.75 9.16
C LYS A 211 -0.23 -27.02 10.02
N LYS A 212 -0.75 -28.13 9.51
CA LYS A 212 -0.81 -29.44 10.18
C LYS A 212 0.29 -30.42 9.73
N ALA A 213 1.13 -30.03 8.77
CA ALA A 213 2.14 -30.92 8.20
C ALA A 213 3.35 -31.04 9.14
N PRO A 214 3.69 -32.24 9.64
CA PRO A 214 4.79 -32.43 10.59
C PRO A 214 6.17 -32.12 9.99
N PHE A 215 6.29 -32.11 8.66
CA PHE A 215 7.50 -31.68 7.95
C PHE A 215 7.77 -30.18 8.10
N LEU A 216 6.71 -29.37 8.06
CA LEU A 216 6.81 -27.91 8.22
C LEU A 216 7.15 -27.55 9.66
N GLU A 217 6.60 -28.29 10.62
CA GLU A 217 6.93 -28.16 12.04
C GLU A 217 8.40 -28.52 12.32
N LYS A 218 8.96 -29.55 11.67
CA LYS A 218 10.39 -29.89 11.75
C LYS A 218 11.31 -28.81 11.15
N LEU A 219 10.91 -28.21 10.02
CA LEU A 219 11.65 -27.09 9.41
C LEU A 219 11.62 -25.83 10.30
N MET A 220 10.47 -25.51 10.89
CA MET A 220 10.35 -24.39 11.83
C MET A 220 11.08 -24.64 13.15
N ALA A 221 11.10 -25.88 13.65
CA ALA A 221 11.84 -26.28 14.86
C ALA A 221 13.36 -26.21 14.68
N GLY A 222 13.86 -26.49 13.47
CA GLY A 222 15.28 -26.45 13.15
C GLY A 222 15.90 -25.05 13.25
N THR A 223 15.12 -23.99 12.95
CA THR A 223 15.59 -22.60 13.08
C THR A 223 15.36 -22.02 14.47
N THR A 224 14.36 -22.49 15.23
CA THR A 224 14.12 -22.05 16.61
C THR A 224 15.08 -22.66 17.63
N GLN A 225 15.66 -23.84 17.36
CA GLN A 225 16.64 -24.45 18.27
C GLN A 225 18.04 -23.81 18.24
N ILE A 226 18.36 -22.98 17.24
CA ILE A 226 19.67 -22.31 17.15
C ILE A 226 19.81 -21.18 18.19
N GLY A 227 18.70 -20.59 18.66
CA GLY A 227 18.73 -19.49 19.64
C GLY A 227 18.84 -19.90 21.11
N ILE A 228 18.65 -21.18 21.47
CA ILE A 228 18.61 -21.63 22.88
C ILE A 228 19.83 -22.46 23.32
N ARG A 229 20.80 -22.70 22.43
CA ARG A 229 22.06 -23.40 22.76
C ARG A 229 23.30 -22.52 22.69
N ALA A 230 23.16 -21.23 22.39
CA ALA A 230 24.21 -20.24 22.55
C ALA A 230 24.02 -19.51 23.90
N VAL A 231 24.26 -20.24 24.99
CA VAL A 231 24.71 -19.68 26.28
C VAL A 231 26.11 -20.24 26.51
#